data_AF-A0ABD0PJY1-F1
#
_entry.id   AF-A0ABD0PJY1-F1
#
_cell.length_a   1.000
_cell.length_b   1.000
_cell.length_c   1.000
_cell.angle_alpha   90.00
_cell.angle_beta   90.00
_cell.angle_gamma   90.00
#
_symmetry.space_group_name_H-M   'P 1'
#
loop_
_entity.id
_entity.type
_entity.pdbx_description
1 polymer ?
#
loop_
_entity_poly.entity_id
_entity_poly.type
_entity_poly.pdbx_seq_one_letter_code
_entity_poly.pdbx_strand_id
1 'polypeptide(L)' 'NAARIVRALFEIALRKRWPVMTYRLLNLCKVIDKRLWGWAHPLRQFSVLPPSVLTRMEEKNLTVDKLRDMGKDEI' A
#
# COMPACT_ATOMS: atom_id res chain seq x y z
N ASN A 1 -9.14 8.52 15.75
CA ASN A 1 -10.01 9.51 15.09
C ASN A 1 -9.75 9.65 13.60
N ALA A 2 -8.50 9.90 13.16
CA ALA A 2 -8.17 10.07 11.73
C ALA A 2 -8.73 8.97 10.80
N ALA A 3 -8.56 7.69 11.13
CA ALA A 3 -9.09 6.58 10.32
C ALA A 3 -10.61 6.65 10.09
N ARG A 4 -11.38 7.02 11.13
CA ARG A 4 -12.84 7.15 11.02
C ARG A 4 -13.24 8.33 10.14
N ILE A 5 -12.56 9.46 10.29
CA ILE A 5 -12.81 10.67 9.49
C ILE A 5 -12.54 10.40 8.01
N VAL A 6 -11.39 9.78 7.69
CA VAL A 6 -11.02 9.50 6.30
C VAL A 6 -11.94 8.46 5.66
N ARG A 7 -12.38 7.43 6.40
CA ARG A 7 -13.40 6.49 5.91
C ARG A 7 -14.74 7.18 5.62
N ALA A 8 -15.19 8.08 6.50
CA ALA A 8 -16.40 8.85 6.26
C ALA A 8 -16.29 9.71 4.99
N LEU A 9 -15.14 10.37 4.78
CA LEU A 9 -14.87 11.14 3.56
C LEU A 9 -14.88 10.25 2.31
N PHE A 10 -14.25 9.06 2.39
CA PHE A 10 -14.24 8.08 1.31
C PHE A 10 -15.66 7.65 0.91
N GLU A 11 -16.51 7.33 1.89
CA GLU A 11 -17.91 6.95 1.64
C GLU A 11 -18.71 8.09 0.99
N ILE A 12 -18.49 9.34 1.41
CA ILE A 12 -19.13 10.50 0.80
C ILE A 12 -18.69 10.65 -0.67
N ALA A 13 -17.39 10.57 -0.96
CA ALA A 13 -16.86 10.68 -2.32
C ALA A 13 -17.38 9.56 -3.23
N LEU A 14 -17.52 8.34 -2.68
CA LEU A 14 -18.06 7.18 -3.39
C LEU A 14 -19.55 7.39 -3.73
N ARG A 15 -20.36 7.84 -2.75
CA ARG A 15 -21.79 8.14 -2.98
C ARG A 15 -22.01 9.26 -3.99
N LYS A 16 -21.11 10.25 -4.02
CA LYS A 16 -21.14 11.35 -5.00
C LYS A 16 -20.54 11.00 -6.37
N ARG A 17 -20.08 9.75 -6.56
CA ARG A 17 -19.45 9.27 -7.81
C ARG A 17 -18.29 10.15 -8.27
N TRP A 18 -17.40 10.52 -7.34
CA TRP A 18 -16.18 11.28 -7.65
C TRP A 18 -14.99 10.32 -7.76
N PRO A 19 -14.67 9.77 -8.95
CA PRO A 19 -13.72 8.67 -9.07
C PRO A 19 -12.31 9.05 -8.61
N VAL A 20 -11.83 10.23 -9.00
CA VAL A 20 -10.49 10.73 -8.62
C VAL A 20 -10.39 10.92 -7.10
N MET A 21 -11.41 11.52 -6.48
CA MET A 21 -11.41 11.77 -5.03
C MET A 21 -11.55 10.46 -4.25
N THR A 22 -12.40 9.55 -4.72
CA THR A 22 -12.58 8.21 -4.15
C THR A 22 -11.26 7.44 -4.14
N TYR A 23 -10.51 7.47 -5.24
CA TYR A 23 -9.19 6.83 -5.33
C TYR A 23 -8.18 7.42 -4.32
N ARG A 24 -8.10 8.75 -4.24
CA ARG A 24 -7.19 9.44 -3.30
C ARG A 24 -7.53 9.11 -1.84
N LEU A 25 -8.81 9.14 -1.49
CA LEU A 25 -9.28 8.85 -0.13
C LEU A 25 -9.13 7.37 0.24
N LEU A 26 -9.30 6.45 -0.72
CA LEU A 26 -9.02 5.04 -0.52
C LEU A 26 -7.54 4.80 -0.20
N ASN A 27 -6.65 5.45 -0.94
CA ASN A 27 -5.21 5.36 -0.68
C ASN A 27 -4.87 5.93 0.70
N LEU A 28 -5.49 7.05 1.09
CA LEU A 28 -5.29 7.62 2.43
C LEU A 28 -5.80 6.69 3.54
N CYS A 29 -6.94 6.02 3.35
CA CYS A 29 -7.42 4.98 4.28
C CYS A 29 -6.38 3.88 4.46
N LYS A 30 -5.82 3.36 3.36
CA LYS A 30 -4.80 2.31 3.39
C LYS A 30 -3.54 2.76 4.13
N VAL A 31 -3.06 3.98 3.87
CA VAL A 31 -1.86 4.54 4.50
C VAL A 31 -2.06 4.65 6.02
N ILE A 32 -3.22 5.15 6.46
CA ILE A 32 -3.53 5.30 7.89
C ILE A 32 -3.67 3.94 8.57
N ASP A 33 -4.39 3.00 7.95
CA ASP A 33 -4.66 1.69 8.55
C ASP A 33 -3.40 0.81 8.63
N LYS A 34 -2.57 0.83 7.59
CA LYS A 34 -1.32 0.05 7.54
C LYS A 34 -0.12 0.78 8.15
N ARG A 35 -0.27 2.06 8.51
CA ARG A 35 0.84 2.95 8.92
C ARG A 35 2.02 2.89 7.95
N LEU A 36 1.69 2.79 6.66
CA LEU A 36 2.65 2.56 5.59
C LEU A 36 2.40 3.59 4.49
N TRP A 37 3.44 4.33 4.11
CA TRP A 37 3.34 5.33 3.06
C TRP A 37 3.10 4.68 1.69
N GLY A 38 2.42 5.40 0.79
CA GLY A 38 2.06 4.87 -0.53
C GLY A 38 3.25 4.55 -1.44
N TRP A 39 4.44 5.04 -1.12
CA TRP A 39 5.69 4.78 -1.82
C TRP A 39 6.56 3.69 -1.16
N ALA A 40 6.16 3.20 0.01
CA ALA A 40 6.91 2.14 0.69
C ALA A 40 6.58 0.78 0.06
N HIS A 41 7.49 -0.19 0.18
CA HIS A 41 7.29 -1.49 -0.44
C HIS A 41 6.04 -2.17 0.14
N PRO A 42 5.07 -2.61 -0.68
CA PRO A 42 3.79 -3.14 -0.18
C PRO A 42 3.94 -4.42 0.63
N LEU A 43 5.06 -5.15 0.51
CA LEU A 43 5.37 -6.30 1.36
C LEU A 43 5.68 -5.93 2.82
N ARG A 44 5.95 -4.66 3.14
CA ARG A 44 6.11 -4.19 4.54
C ARG A 44 4.85 -4.37 5.37
N GLN A 45 3.69 -4.64 4.74
CA GLN A 45 2.45 -4.94 5.47
C GLN A 45 2.46 -6.33 6.14
N PHE A 46 3.37 -7.23 5.74
CA PHE A 46 3.48 -8.58 6.27
C PHE A 46 4.59 -8.65 7.31
N SER A 47 4.24 -8.98 8.56
CA SER A 47 5.20 -9.15 9.66
C SER A 47 6.07 -10.40 9.56
N VAL A 48 5.81 -11.27 8.57
CA VAL A 48 6.52 -12.53 8.34
C VAL A 48 7.88 -12.30 7.67
N LEU A 49 8.04 -11.18 6.95
CA LEU A 49 9.25 -10.90 6.20
C LEU A 49 10.32 -10.20 7.05
N PRO A 50 11.58 -10.68 7.03
CA PRO A 50 12.68 -10.01 7.73
C PRO A 50 12.91 -8.59 7.19
N PRO A 51 13.19 -7.60 8.06
CA PRO A 51 13.49 -6.23 7.64
C PRO A 51 14.66 -6.12 6.66
N SER A 52 15.66 -7.01 6.78
CA SER A 52 16.83 -7.05 5.90
C SER A 52 16.48 -7.40 4.45
N VAL A 53 15.51 -8.30 4.23
CA VAL A 53 15.03 -8.66 2.90
C VAL A 53 14.23 -7.50 2.30
N LEU A 54 13.38 -6.85 3.10
CA LEU A 54 12.59 -5.70 2.66
C LEU A 54 13.48 -4.52 2.24
N THR A 55 14.54 -4.21 3.00
CA THR A 55 15.49 -3.15 2.63
C THR A 55 16.20 -3.48 1.31
N ARG A 56 16.65 -4.73 1.10
CA ARG A 56 17.26 -5.15 -0.17
C ARG A 56 16.30 -5.05 -1.35
N MET A 57 15.02 -5.35 -1.15
CA MET A 57 13.99 -5.22 -2.18
C MET A 57 13.74 -3.75 -2.54
N GLU A 58 13.73 -2.86 -1.55
CA GLU A 58 13.59 -1.41 -1.75
C GLU A 58 14.80 -0.80 -2.45
N GLU A 59 16.02 -1.18 -2.07
CA GLU A 59 17.25 -0.76 -2.75
C GLU A 59 17.27 -1.15 -4.24
N LYS A 60 16.77 -2.34 -4.56
CA LYS A 60 16.69 -2.84 -5.94
C LYS A 60 15.49 -2.30 -6.74
N ASN A 61 14.62 -1.47 -6.14
CA ASN A 61 13.35 -1.03 -6.74
C ASN A 61 12.54 -2.20 -7.35
N LEU A 62 12.54 -3.35 -6.67
CA LEU A 62 11.78 -4.50 -7.09
C LEU A 62 10.29 -4.21 -6.88
N THR A 63 9.49 -4.31 -7.93
CA THR A 63 8.04 -4.19 -7.83
C THR A 63 7.44 -5.56 -7.54
N VAL A 64 6.27 -5.59 -6.89
CA VAL A 64 5.54 -6.85 -6.63
C VAL A 64 5.26 -7.63 -7.91
N ASP A 65 5.00 -6.91 -9.00
CA ASP A 65 4.73 -7.51 -10.31
C ASP A 65 5.98 -8.25 -10.84
N LYS A 66 7.17 -7.63 -10.71
CA LYS A 66 8.44 -8.29 -11.05
C LYS A 66 8.73 -9.49 -10.15
N LEU A 67 8.48 -9.37 -8.85
CA LEU A 67 8.67 -10.49 -7.91
C LEU A 67 7.75 -11.69 -8.21
N ARG A 68 6.56 -11.44 -8.75
CA ARG A 68 5.63 -12.51 -9.16
C ARG A 68 6.20 -13.31 -10.33
N ASP A 69 6.87 -12.63 -11.26
CA ASP A 69 7.35 -13.22 -12.50
C ASP A 69 8.77 -13.82 -12.35
N MET A 70 9.44 -13.59 -11.22
CA MET A 70 10.75 -14.18 -10.89
C MET A 70 10.61 -15.66 -10.48
N GLY A 71 11.51 -16.50 -11.00
CA GLY A 71 11.61 -17.91 -10.63
C GLY A 71 12.15 -18.09 -9.21
N LYS A 72 11.91 -19.26 -8.59
CA LYS A 72 12.38 -19.56 -7.21
C LYS A 72 13.90 -19.44 -7.03
N ASP A 73 14.66 -19.56 -8.12
CA ASP A 73 16.12 -19.44 -8.13
C ASP A 73 16.60 -17.97 -8.15
N GLU A 74 15.71 -17.01 -8.42
CA GLU A 74 16.03 -15.58 -8.51
C GLU A 74 15.52 -14.76 -7.30
N ILE A 75 14.72 -15.37 -6.42
CA ILE A 75 14.10 -14.73 -5.24
C ILE A 75 15.06 -14.66 -4.06
#